data_AF-A0A661UF33-F1
#
_entry.id   AF-A0A661UF33-F1
#
_cell.length_a   1.000
_cell.length_b   1.000
_cell.length_c   1.000
_cell.angle_alpha   90.00
_cell.angle_beta   90.00
_cell.angle_gamma   90.00
#
_symmetry.space_group_name_H-M   'P 1'
#
loop_
_entity.id
_entity.type
_entity.pdbx_description
1 polymer ?
#
loop_
_entity_poly.entity_id
_entity_poly.type
_entity_poly.pdbx_seq_one_letter_code
_entity_poly.pdbx_strand_id
1 'polypeptide(L)'
;MSGAISEDTFWNADTVKVIGNIQVLPGATLIIPAGVKVEFQDFYSLQIQGSIQALGEADNLIHFTSAQSEFFSLDHSIDGAWNGIRFINTSYSGQSSILQYCIIEYSKNVDENGVGAAISCFDFSDLKIENCIFQSNVADYGGAISLEFNSNPMIINNIFSGNYAFLGGSPIYCTYSYPRIINNTIIENQVLNEDIFVSTGAIHTFQAKPQVYNNIIWENEDYFFEESPLLFCKPFYVEHNDIEFGFEGVGNIDADPEFANQIENDFSLLSNSPCIDSGITELPWNNEVAEFDLLGNPRVTGSQIDMGAFEYISTITTNDQLPMSSDQLINFPNPFNPSTTISFTSNPEIPENTELVIYSLKGQKVKTLRVVLSDAQHLIEGYGKINSITSRPSTELRMTQAGSNTYSVVWNGT
;
A
#
# COMPACT_ATOMS: atom_id res chain seq x y z
N MET A 1 -9.24 21.93 0.50
CA MET A 1 -7.93 22.47 0.89
C MET A 1 -7.32 23.21 -0.29
N SER A 2 -6.66 24.33 -0.04
CA SER A 2 -5.88 25.12 -1.03
C SER A 2 -4.92 26.05 -0.29
N GLY A 3 -3.80 26.43 -0.89
CA GLY A 3 -2.87 27.42 -0.35
C GLY A 3 -1.72 26.81 0.47
N ALA A 4 -1.05 27.65 1.25
CA ALA A 4 0.15 27.29 1.99
C ALA A 4 -0.17 26.64 3.35
N ILE A 5 0.59 25.60 3.69
CA ILE A 5 0.62 24.93 5.00
C ILE A 5 1.91 25.38 5.69
N SER A 6 1.79 26.21 6.72
CA SER A 6 2.92 26.81 7.47
C SER A 6 3.22 26.14 8.82
N GLU A 7 2.37 25.20 9.23
CA GLU A 7 2.49 24.43 10.46
C GLU A 7 2.05 23.00 10.21
N ASP A 8 2.43 22.07 11.10
CA ASP A 8 2.06 20.67 10.99
C ASP A 8 0.53 20.53 10.88
N THR A 9 0.07 19.89 9.81
CA THR A 9 -1.34 19.86 9.44
C THR A 9 -1.78 18.43 9.19
N PHE A 10 -2.87 18.04 9.85
CA PHE A 10 -3.49 16.72 9.70
C PHE A 10 -4.65 16.78 8.73
N TRP A 11 -4.61 15.93 7.71
CA TRP A 11 -5.72 15.70 6.77
C TRP A 11 -6.52 14.48 7.21
N ASN A 12 -7.21 14.60 8.34
CA ASN A 12 -7.98 13.52 8.95
C ASN A 12 -9.47 13.60 8.55
N ALA A 13 -9.79 13.13 7.35
CA ALA A 13 -11.15 13.02 6.83
C ALA A 13 -11.25 11.90 5.80
N ASP A 14 -12.42 11.26 5.64
CA ASP A 14 -12.64 10.23 4.62
C ASP A 14 -12.25 10.71 3.21
N THR A 15 -12.53 11.98 2.90
CA THR A 15 -12.10 12.61 1.63
C THR A 15 -11.66 14.05 1.85
N VAL A 16 -10.47 14.37 1.39
CA VAL A 16 -9.93 15.73 1.33
C VAL A 16 -9.98 16.24 -0.10
N LYS A 17 -10.89 17.19 -0.34
CA LYS A 17 -11.01 17.85 -1.65
C LYS A 17 -9.98 18.96 -1.81
N VAL A 18 -9.08 18.84 -2.78
CA VAL A 18 -8.08 19.86 -3.10
C VAL A 18 -8.63 20.77 -4.20
N ILE A 19 -8.89 22.04 -3.87
CA ILE A 19 -9.56 23.04 -4.74
C ILE A 19 -8.60 24.14 -5.21
N GLY A 20 -7.30 23.90 -5.07
CA GLY A 20 -6.23 24.79 -5.48
C GLY A 20 -4.88 24.17 -5.12
N ASN A 21 -3.80 24.67 -5.72
CA ASN A 21 -2.45 24.22 -5.40
C ASN A 21 -2.19 24.28 -3.89
N ILE A 22 -1.53 23.25 -3.38
CA ILE A 22 -1.08 23.17 -1.98
C ILE A 22 0.43 23.35 -1.95
N GLN A 23 0.92 24.12 -0.98
CA GLN A 23 2.35 24.25 -0.71
C GLN A 23 2.63 23.96 0.75
N VAL A 24 3.33 22.89 1.05
CA VAL A 24 3.83 22.60 2.41
C VAL A 24 5.13 23.37 2.59
N LEU A 25 5.12 24.41 3.41
CA LEU A 25 6.26 25.31 3.59
C LEU A 25 7.39 24.65 4.40
N PRO A 26 8.64 25.16 4.29
CA PRO A 26 9.76 24.65 5.09
C PRO A 26 9.45 24.62 6.58
N GLY A 27 9.73 23.48 7.22
CA GLY A 27 9.50 23.26 8.65
C GLY A 27 8.08 22.80 9.01
N ALA A 28 7.14 22.78 8.06
CA ALA A 28 5.81 22.19 8.24
C ALA A 28 5.76 20.75 7.71
N THR A 29 4.92 19.92 8.34
CA THR A 29 4.62 18.57 7.90
C THR A 29 3.14 18.44 7.53
N LEU A 30 2.86 17.92 6.34
CA LEU A 30 1.52 17.43 5.99
C LEU A 30 1.40 15.96 6.40
N ILE A 31 0.43 15.65 7.27
CA ILE A 31 0.20 14.30 7.80
C ILE A 31 -1.14 13.78 7.29
N ILE A 32 -1.11 12.64 6.60
CA ILE A 32 -2.26 12.00 5.99
C ILE A 32 -2.35 10.56 6.55
N PRO A 33 -3.34 10.26 7.40
CA PRO A 33 -3.52 8.91 7.95
C PRO A 33 -4.14 7.96 6.92
N ALA A 34 -4.10 6.66 7.23
CA ALA A 34 -4.70 5.58 6.45
C ALA A 34 -6.17 5.81 6.07
N GLY A 35 -6.54 5.36 4.86
CA GLY A 35 -7.90 5.42 4.33
C GLY A 35 -8.36 6.78 3.78
N VAL A 36 -7.53 7.82 3.85
CA VAL A 36 -7.88 9.14 3.33
C VAL A 36 -7.86 9.15 1.81
N LYS A 37 -8.96 9.57 1.18
CA LYS A 37 -8.98 9.92 -0.25
C LYS A 37 -8.62 11.40 -0.43
N VAL A 38 -7.45 11.69 -0.99
CA VAL A 38 -7.05 13.03 -1.44
C VAL A 38 -7.50 13.22 -2.88
N GLU A 39 -8.56 13.99 -3.07
CA GLU A 39 -9.25 14.15 -4.35
C GLU A 39 -9.02 15.56 -4.92
N PHE A 40 -8.23 15.67 -5.97
CA PHE A 40 -7.92 16.93 -6.64
C PHE A 40 -9.05 17.33 -7.60
N GLN A 41 -9.65 18.49 -7.36
CA GLN A 41 -10.88 18.91 -8.04
C GLN A 41 -10.63 19.50 -9.45
N ASP A 42 -9.37 19.75 -9.79
CA ASP A 42 -8.88 20.28 -11.06
C ASP A 42 -7.36 19.99 -11.14
N PHE A 43 -6.66 20.52 -12.15
CA PHE A 43 -5.23 20.36 -12.39
C PHE A 43 -4.36 21.11 -11.36
N TYR A 44 -4.41 20.66 -10.11
CA TYR A 44 -3.66 21.21 -8.98
C TYR A 44 -2.56 20.25 -8.53
N SER A 45 -1.50 20.85 -7.99
CA SER A 45 -0.33 20.14 -7.47
C SER A 45 -0.27 20.18 -5.94
N LEU A 46 0.43 19.20 -5.38
CA LEU A 46 0.89 19.20 -4.00
C LEU A 46 2.40 19.44 -3.96
N GLN A 47 2.81 20.67 -3.67
CA GLN A 47 4.22 21.06 -3.59
C GLN A 47 4.74 20.89 -2.17
N ILE A 48 5.81 20.11 -2.02
CA ILE A 48 6.42 19.80 -0.72
C ILE A 48 7.75 20.53 -0.62
N GLN A 49 7.80 21.59 0.20
CA GLN A 49 9.04 22.27 0.60
C GLN A 49 9.45 21.94 2.05
N GLY A 50 8.48 21.55 2.87
CA GLY A 50 8.65 20.88 4.16
C GLY A 50 8.66 19.36 3.99
N SER A 51 7.79 18.66 4.74
CA SER A 51 7.72 17.20 4.73
C SER A 51 6.28 16.69 4.52
N ILE A 52 6.14 15.47 4.01
CA ILE A 52 4.86 14.75 3.95
C ILE A 52 4.98 13.40 4.66
N GLN A 53 3.95 13.04 5.43
CA GLN A 53 3.80 11.78 6.11
C GLN A 53 2.45 11.18 5.69
N ALA A 54 2.42 10.50 4.54
CA ALA A 54 1.27 9.72 4.10
C ALA A 54 1.47 8.27 4.54
N LEU A 55 0.83 7.91 5.65
CA LEU A 55 1.04 6.65 6.36
C LEU A 55 -0.24 5.81 6.27
N GLY A 56 -0.40 5.10 5.16
CA GLY A 56 -1.47 4.14 4.97
C GLY A 56 -1.20 2.81 5.67
N GLU A 57 -2.14 1.87 5.52
CA GLU A 57 -2.02 0.50 6.00
C GLU A 57 -2.39 -0.47 4.86
N ALA A 58 -1.92 -1.72 4.91
CA ALA A 58 -2.11 -2.71 3.84
C ALA A 58 -3.57 -2.98 3.48
N ASP A 59 -4.50 -2.86 4.43
CA ASP A 59 -5.93 -3.02 4.23
C ASP A 59 -6.70 -1.68 4.17
N ASN A 60 -6.00 -0.55 4.23
CA ASN A 60 -6.58 0.79 4.29
C ASN A 60 -5.67 1.85 3.65
N LEU A 61 -5.46 1.74 2.33
CA LEU A 61 -4.57 2.60 1.57
C LEU A 61 -5.06 4.05 1.53
N ILE A 62 -4.11 4.99 1.42
CA ILE A 62 -4.38 6.40 1.11
C ILE A 62 -4.54 6.51 -0.41
N HIS A 63 -5.50 7.31 -0.88
CA HIS A 63 -5.77 7.41 -2.31
C HIS A 63 -5.62 8.86 -2.83
N PHE A 64 -4.57 9.12 -3.61
CA PHE A 64 -4.36 10.37 -4.34
C PHE A 64 -4.88 10.23 -5.77
N THR A 65 -5.92 10.99 -6.12
CA THR A 65 -6.62 10.83 -7.40
C THR A 65 -7.29 12.13 -7.86
N SER A 66 -7.72 12.13 -9.12
CA SER A 66 -8.51 13.20 -9.71
C SER A 66 -10.01 13.05 -9.39
N ALA A 67 -10.70 14.17 -9.19
CA ALA A 67 -12.16 14.20 -9.09
C ALA A 67 -12.87 14.03 -10.45
N GLN A 68 -12.09 14.05 -11.54
CA GLN A 68 -12.55 14.15 -12.92
C GLN A 68 -11.94 13.02 -13.79
N SER A 69 -11.57 11.89 -13.19
CA SER A 69 -10.86 10.80 -13.88
C SER A 69 -11.64 10.22 -15.06
N GLU A 70 -12.96 10.42 -15.15
CA GLU A 70 -13.77 10.06 -16.31
C GLU A 70 -13.41 10.84 -17.59
N PHE A 71 -12.72 11.98 -17.45
CA PHE A 71 -12.21 12.78 -18.57
C PHE A 71 -10.74 12.52 -18.86
N PHE A 72 -10.09 11.63 -18.11
CA PHE A 72 -8.68 11.31 -18.31
C PHE A 72 -8.46 10.62 -19.65
N SER A 73 -7.54 11.15 -20.45
CA SER A 73 -7.15 10.61 -21.76
C SER A 73 -5.63 10.46 -21.87
N LEU A 74 -5.15 9.56 -22.73
CA LEU A 74 -3.73 9.37 -23.02
C LEU A 74 -3.24 10.37 -24.08
N ASP A 75 -3.37 11.66 -23.79
CA ASP A 75 -2.90 12.77 -24.60
C ASP A 75 -2.24 13.87 -23.73
N HIS A 76 -1.69 14.90 -24.40
CA HIS A 76 -1.04 16.04 -23.73
C HIS A 76 -2.02 17.06 -23.11
N SER A 77 -3.34 16.79 -23.10
CA SER A 77 -4.29 17.64 -22.37
C SER A 77 -4.18 17.41 -20.86
N ILE A 78 -4.63 18.37 -20.07
CA ILE A 78 -4.74 18.24 -18.61
C ILE A 78 -6.10 17.66 -18.16
N ASP A 79 -6.95 17.30 -19.12
CA ASP A 79 -8.33 16.88 -18.85
C ASP A 79 -8.35 15.65 -17.95
N GLY A 80 -9.18 15.71 -16.91
CA GLY A 80 -9.36 14.65 -15.94
C GLY A 80 -8.15 14.34 -15.05
N ALA A 81 -7.07 15.12 -15.12
CA ALA A 81 -5.85 14.87 -14.37
C ALA A 81 -5.60 15.86 -13.23
N TRP A 82 -4.73 15.47 -12.29
CA TRP A 82 -4.12 16.38 -11.32
C TRP A 82 -2.61 16.47 -11.54
N ASN A 83 -1.98 17.53 -11.03
CA ASN A 83 -0.58 17.84 -11.30
C ASN A 83 0.38 17.31 -10.22
N GLY A 84 0.11 16.09 -9.75
CA GLY A 84 0.99 15.28 -8.91
C GLY A 84 1.55 15.91 -7.64
N ILE A 85 2.52 15.20 -7.06
CA ILE A 85 3.31 15.59 -5.89
C ILE A 85 4.68 16.10 -6.37
N ARG A 86 5.11 17.26 -5.89
CA ARG A 86 6.30 17.95 -6.39
C ARG A 86 7.25 18.27 -5.24
N PHE A 87 8.41 17.63 -5.21
CA PHE A 87 9.51 17.94 -4.30
C PHE A 87 10.48 18.89 -5.03
N ILE A 88 10.20 20.19 -4.94
CA ILE A 88 10.95 21.25 -5.61
C ILE A 88 11.32 22.31 -4.57
N ASN A 89 12.63 22.62 -4.46
CA ASN A 89 13.18 23.47 -3.40
C ASN A 89 12.86 22.93 -1.99
N THR A 90 12.88 21.61 -1.83
CA THR A 90 12.58 20.94 -0.56
C THR A 90 13.71 21.07 0.43
N SER A 91 13.37 21.44 1.67
CA SER A 91 14.34 21.56 2.75
C SER A 91 14.66 20.20 3.37
N TYR A 92 15.94 19.98 3.70
CA TYR A 92 16.41 18.85 4.53
C TYR A 92 16.26 19.12 6.04
N SER A 93 15.66 20.25 6.44
CA SER A 93 15.56 20.67 7.84
C SER A 93 14.38 20.04 8.60
N GLY A 94 13.53 19.27 7.92
CA GLY A 94 12.37 18.60 8.50
C GLY A 94 12.65 17.14 8.84
N GLN A 95 11.58 16.41 9.17
CA GLN A 95 11.61 14.95 9.17
C GLN A 95 11.60 14.43 7.72
N SER A 96 11.99 13.16 7.52
CA SER A 96 11.90 12.50 6.21
C SER A 96 10.51 12.60 5.63
N SER A 97 10.40 12.59 4.29
CA SER A 97 9.10 12.43 3.64
C SER A 97 8.80 10.96 3.39
N ILE A 98 7.59 10.52 3.71
CA ILE A 98 7.17 9.12 3.60
C ILE A 98 5.83 9.06 2.87
N LEU A 99 5.80 8.24 1.83
CA LEU A 99 4.59 7.73 1.20
C LEU A 99 4.59 6.22 1.43
N GLN A 100 3.63 5.72 2.20
CA GLN A 100 3.48 4.31 2.52
C GLN A 100 2.03 3.88 2.31
N TYR A 101 1.79 2.75 1.63
CA TYR A 101 0.43 2.24 1.37
C TYR A 101 -0.47 3.29 0.70
N CYS A 102 0.02 3.86 -0.40
CA CYS A 102 -0.67 4.89 -1.17
C CYS A 102 -1.01 4.38 -2.58
N ILE A 103 -2.21 4.70 -3.07
CA ILE A 103 -2.57 4.63 -4.49
C ILE A 103 -2.41 6.04 -5.06
N ILE A 104 -1.67 6.17 -6.16
CA ILE A 104 -1.39 7.43 -6.84
C ILE A 104 -1.73 7.27 -8.32
N GLU A 105 -2.83 7.88 -8.74
CA GLU A 105 -3.39 7.66 -10.08
C GLU A 105 -3.96 8.91 -10.74
N TYR A 106 -4.11 8.85 -12.07
CA TYR A 106 -4.69 9.91 -12.90
C TYR A 106 -3.96 11.25 -12.75
N SER A 107 -2.64 11.19 -12.59
CA SER A 107 -1.81 12.39 -12.60
C SER A 107 -1.19 12.64 -13.98
N LYS A 108 -0.96 13.91 -14.28
CA LYS A 108 -0.22 14.34 -15.48
C LYS A 108 0.85 15.37 -15.16
N ASN A 109 1.96 15.30 -15.89
CA ASN A 109 2.89 16.42 -16.03
C ASN A 109 3.22 16.59 -17.51
N VAL A 110 2.48 17.47 -18.17
CA VAL A 110 2.48 17.67 -19.63
C VAL A 110 2.89 19.10 -20.02
N ASP A 111 3.54 19.82 -19.11
CA ASP A 111 4.24 21.08 -19.43
C ASP A 111 5.40 20.79 -20.40
N GLU A 112 5.99 21.81 -21.05
CA GLU A 112 7.16 21.59 -21.93
C GLU A 112 8.30 20.92 -21.16
N ASN A 113 8.59 19.63 -21.47
CA ASN A 113 9.48 18.73 -20.72
C ASN A 113 8.94 18.31 -19.35
N GLY A 114 7.63 18.09 -19.25
CA GLY A 114 6.98 17.63 -18.02
C GLY A 114 7.46 16.24 -17.64
N VAL A 115 8.01 16.11 -16.43
CA VAL A 115 8.56 14.83 -15.95
C VAL A 115 7.94 14.42 -14.61
N GLY A 116 7.79 13.12 -14.38
CA GLY A 116 7.30 12.59 -13.12
C GLY A 116 5.86 13.01 -12.86
N ALA A 117 4.90 12.37 -13.55
CA ALA A 117 3.50 12.78 -13.46
C ALA A 117 2.98 12.70 -12.02
N ALA A 118 3.20 11.55 -11.38
CA ALA A 118 2.79 11.30 -10.01
C ALA A 118 3.73 11.98 -9.02
N ILE A 119 5.04 11.78 -9.18
CA ILE A 119 6.06 12.36 -8.29
C ILE A 119 7.21 12.91 -9.13
N SER A 120 7.55 14.17 -8.90
CA SER A 120 8.78 14.78 -9.41
C SER A 120 9.64 15.21 -8.23
N CYS A 121 10.89 14.74 -8.20
CA CYS A 121 11.89 15.11 -7.21
C CYS A 121 13.09 15.79 -7.87
N PHE A 122 13.45 16.96 -7.35
CA PHE A 122 14.58 17.74 -7.81
C PHE A 122 15.48 18.11 -6.61
N ASP A 123 16.74 17.66 -6.62
CA ASP A 123 17.73 17.91 -5.54
C ASP A 123 17.26 17.50 -4.14
N PHE A 124 16.49 16.42 -4.06
CA PHE A 124 15.91 15.90 -2.81
C PHE A 124 16.04 14.38 -2.68
N SER A 125 16.73 13.93 -1.62
CA SER A 125 16.96 12.49 -1.36
C SER A 125 16.20 11.92 -0.15
N ASP A 126 15.66 12.75 0.74
CA ASP A 126 15.04 12.29 2.00
C ASP A 126 13.55 11.95 1.81
N LEU A 127 13.30 11.02 0.88
CA LEU A 127 11.99 10.51 0.52
C LEU A 127 12.01 8.98 0.49
N LYS A 128 11.02 8.38 1.16
CA LYS A 128 10.73 6.94 1.14
C LYS A 128 9.36 6.71 0.50
N ILE A 129 9.34 5.88 -0.53
CA ILE A 129 8.15 5.44 -1.26
C ILE A 129 8.09 3.93 -1.10
N GLU A 130 7.20 3.47 -0.23
CA GLU A 130 7.12 2.06 0.15
C GLU A 130 5.69 1.54 0.00
N ASN A 131 5.51 0.33 -0.54
CA ASN A 131 4.20 -0.31 -0.60
C ASN A 131 3.13 0.58 -1.28
N CYS A 132 3.48 1.30 -2.34
CA CYS A 132 2.55 2.15 -3.08
C CYS A 132 2.17 1.54 -4.43
N ILE A 133 1.04 1.98 -4.99
CA ILE A 133 0.56 1.61 -6.32
C ILE A 133 0.52 2.88 -7.16
N PHE A 134 1.26 2.86 -8.27
CA PHE A 134 1.27 3.91 -9.28
C PHE A 134 0.60 3.39 -10.54
N GLN A 135 -0.52 4.01 -10.92
CA GLN A 135 -1.27 3.61 -12.11
C GLN A 135 -1.88 4.77 -12.88
N SER A 136 -2.03 4.63 -14.20
CA SER A 136 -2.68 5.63 -15.04
C SER A 136 -2.07 7.03 -14.89
N ASN A 137 -0.75 7.14 -14.84
CA ASN A 137 -0.03 8.39 -14.74
C ASN A 137 0.72 8.68 -16.05
N VAL A 138 0.72 9.94 -16.51
CA VAL A 138 1.24 10.31 -17.83
C VAL A 138 2.16 11.54 -17.78
N ALA A 139 3.39 11.42 -18.29
CA ALA A 139 4.35 12.53 -18.43
C ALA A 139 5.11 12.44 -19.76
N ASP A 140 5.97 13.42 -20.07
CA ASP A 140 6.93 13.25 -21.17
C ASP A 140 8.02 12.22 -20.81
N TYR A 141 8.56 12.30 -19.58
CA TYR A 141 9.47 11.29 -19.02
C TYR A 141 9.07 10.92 -17.61
N GLY A 142 9.20 9.64 -17.24
CA GLY A 142 8.83 9.16 -15.91
C GLY A 142 7.31 9.24 -15.74
N GLY A 143 6.58 8.38 -16.43
CA GLY A 143 5.12 8.33 -16.38
C GLY A 143 4.57 8.31 -14.95
N ALA A 144 5.29 7.73 -14.00
CA ALA A 144 5.02 7.87 -12.58
C ALA A 144 6.03 8.81 -11.88
N ILE A 145 7.32 8.44 -11.86
CA ILE A 145 8.33 9.09 -11.04
C ILE A 145 9.46 9.67 -11.91
N SER A 146 9.82 10.92 -11.65
CA SER A 146 11.06 11.51 -12.13
C SER A 146 11.96 11.91 -10.97
N LEU A 147 13.24 11.52 -11.07
CA LEU A 147 14.29 11.81 -10.09
C LEU A 147 15.43 12.56 -10.76
N GLU A 148 15.56 13.83 -10.44
CA GLU A 148 16.49 14.73 -11.10
C GLU A 148 17.48 15.32 -10.10
N PHE A 149 18.76 15.33 -10.50
CA PHE A 149 19.87 15.96 -9.77
C PHE A 149 19.97 15.57 -8.30
N ASN A 150 20.87 14.65 -7.94
CA ASN A 150 21.07 14.23 -6.53
C ASN A 150 19.78 13.77 -5.82
N SER A 151 18.81 13.22 -6.54
CA SER A 151 17.55 12.72 -5.97
C SER A 151 17.64 11.21 -5.77
N ASN A 152 17.93 10.77 -4.54
CA ASN A 152 18.24 9.37 -4.22
C ASN A 152 17.26 8.71 -3.24
N PRO A 153 15.93 8.75 -3.49
CA PRO A 153 14.93 8.14 -2.61
C PRO A 153 15.05 6.61 -2.55
N MET A 154 14.37 6.04 -1.55
CA MET A 154 14.08 4.61 -1.47
C MET A 154 12.71 4.35 -2.12
N ILE A 155 12.69 3.49 -3.14
CA ILE A 155 11.51 3.06 -3.89
C ILE A 155 11.41 1.55 -3.71
N ILE A 156 10.57 1.11 -2.76
CA ILE A 156 10.52 -0.26 -2.26
C ILE A 156 9.11 -0.86 -2.30
N ASN A 157 8.97 -2.11 -2.73
CA ASN A 157 7.69 -2.85 -2.68
C ASN A 157 6.53 -2.15 -3.38
N ASN A 158 6.81 -1.33 -4.40
CA ASN A 158 5.77 -0.63 -5.14
C ASN A 158 5.34 -1.43 -6.35
N ILE A 159 4.11 -1.18 -6.79
CA ILE A 159 3.63 -1.57 -8.12
C ILE A 159 3.62 -0.33 -8.99
N PHE A 160 4.23 -0.45 -10.17
CA PHE A 160 4.04 0.50 -11.25
C PHE A 160 3.37 -0.23 -12.40
N SER A 161 2.07 0.02 -12.61
CA SER A 161 1.27 -0.62 -13.66
C SER A 161 0.52 0.40 -14.50
N GLY A 162 0.52 0.25 -15.83
CA GLY A 162 -0.28 1.11 -16.71
C GLY A 162 0.09 2.60 -16.60
N ASN A 163 1.38 2.92 -16.47
CA ASN A 163 1.86 4.31 -16.57
C ASN A 163 2.44 4.56 -17.96
N TYR A 164 2.37 5.82 -18.39
CA TYR A 164 2.70 6.18 -19.76
C TYR A 164 3.70 7.33 -19.81
N ALA A 165 4.67 7.23 -20.72
CA ALA A 165 5.54 8.34 -21.06
C ALA A 165 5.32 8.72 -22.52
N PHE A 166 5.16 10.01 -22.85
CA PHE A 166 5.15 10.42 -24.24
C PHE A 166 6.53 10.26 -24.84
N LEU A 167 7.58 10.80 -24.23
CA LEU A 167 8.90 10.84 -24.84
C LEU A 167 9.78 9.63 -24.49
N GLY A 168 9.84 9.21 -23.23
CA GLY A 168 10.55 7.99 -22.89
C GLY A 168 10.72 7.75 -21.39
N GLY A 169 11.02 6.51 -21.01
CA GLY A 169 11.18 6.18 -19.59
C GLY A 169 9.85 6.17 -18.84
N SER A 170 8.91 5.34 -19.31
CA SER A 170 7.83 4.90 -18.42
C SER A 170 8.37 3.79 -17.52
N PRO A 171 7.85 3.55 -16.30
CA PRO A 171 7.26 4.52 -15.39
C PRO A 171 8.30 5.41 -14.68
N ILE A 172 9.59 5.04 -14.69
CA ILE A 172 10.63 5.68 -13.87
C ILE A 172 11.70 6.32 -14.76
N TYR A 173 11.92 7.62 -14.54
CA TYR A 173 13.00 8.39 -15.16
C TYR A 173 13.98 8.90 -14.11
N CYS A 174 15.28 8.68 -14.31
CA CYS A 174 16.33 9.08 -13.39
C CYS A 174 17.43 9.86 -14.12
N THR A 175 17.75 11.06 -13.68
CA THR A 175 18.88 11.84 -14.19
C THR A 175 19.79 12.37 -13.09
N TYR A 176 21.11 12.22 -13.27
CA TYR A 176 22.13 12.62 -12.29
C TYR A 176 21.84 12.15 -10.85
N SER A 177 21.27 10.95 -10.72
CA SER A 177 20.71 10.42 -9.48
C SER A 177 21.06 8.94 -9.28
N TYR A 178 20.96 8.48 -8.04
CA TYR A 178 21.38 7.15 -7.56
C TYR A 178 20.32 6.55 -6.62
N PRO A 179 19.05 6.46 -7.04
CA PRO A 179 17.99 5.93 -6.18
C PRO A 179 18.15 4.44 -5.93
N ARG A 180 17.38 3.97 -4.94
CA ARG A 180 17.29 2.56 -4.56
C ARG A 180 15.94 2.03 -5.00
N ILE A 181 15.92 1.14 -5.97
CA ILE A 181 14.73 0.56 -6.60
C ILE A 181 14.75 -0.93 -6.27
N ILE A 182 14.04 -1.30 -5.21
CA ILE A 182 14.16 -2.61 -4.58
C ILE A 182 12.79 -3.28 -4.46
N ASN A 183 12.67 -4.56 -4.81
CA ASN A 183 11.45 -5.34 -4.59
C ASN A 183 10.18 -4.72 -5.21
N ASN A 184 10.29 -4.00 -6.32
CA ASN A 184 9.13 -3.46 -7.02
C ASN A 184 8.64 -4.42 -8.11
N THR A 185 7.36 -4.33 -8.45
CA THR A 185 6.80 -4.92 -9.68
C THR A 185 6.54 -3.78 -10.67
N ILE A 186 7.27 -3.76 -11.78
CA ILE A 186 7.17 -2.77 -12.84
C ILE A 186 6.61 -3.48 -14.07
N ILE A 187 5.36 -3.21 -14.41
CA ILE A 187 4.61 -3.99 -15.39
C ILE A 187 3.66 -3.17 -16.25
N GLU A 188 3.41 -3.57 -17.51
CA GLU A 188 2.39 -2.94 -18.37
C GLU A 188 2.54 -1.41 -18.52
N ASN A 189 3.77 -0.89 -18.42
CA ASN A 189 4.04 0.52 -18.65
C ASN A 189 4.49 0.74 -20.09
N GLN A 190 4.12 1.89 -20.66
CA GLN A 190 4.27 2.09 -22.09
C GLN A 190 4.84 3.47 -22.45
N VAL A 191 5.69 3.52 -23.48
CA VAL A 191 6.06 4.78 -24.15
C VAL A 191 5.13 5.00 -25.34
N LEU A 192 4.48 6.17 -25.44
CA LEU A 192 3.44 6.44 -26.45
C LEU A 192 3.95 7.05 -27.76
N ASN A 193 5.13 7.68 -27.79
CA ASN A 193 5.62 8.33 -29.01
C ASN A 193 6.44 7.38 -29.89
N GLU A 194 5.92 7.13 -31.09
CA GLU A 194 6.51 6.30 -32.14
C GLU A 194 7.64 7.00 -32.94
N ASP A 195 8.00 8.25 -32.62
CA ASP A 195 9.03 9.02 -33.34
C ASP A 195 10.40 9.09 -32.60
N ILE A 196 10.55 8.45 -31.42
CA ILE A 196 11.75 8.58 -30.57
C ILE A 196 12.67 7.37 -30.65
N PHE A 197 13.92 7.61 -31.03
CA PHE A 197 14.87 6.55 -31.37
C PHE A 197 15.47 5.78 -30.18
N VAL A 198 15.34 6.29 -28.94
CA VAL A 198 15.94 5.66 -27.75
C VAL A 198 15.01 5.85 -26.56
N SER A 199 14.32 4.77 -26.17
CA SER A 199 13.36 4.74 -25.07
C SER A 199 13.43 3.43 -24.31
N THR A 200 12.60 3.31 -23.28
CA THR A 200 12.30 2.06 -22.61
C THR A 200 10.96 2.20 -21.89
N GLY A 201 10.20 1.11 -21.84
CA GLY A 201 8.94 1.02 -21.12
C GLY A 201 9.08 0.88 -19.60
N ALA A 202 10.30 0.67 -19.04
CA ALA A 202 10.50 0.46 -17.59
C ALA A 202 11.42 1.47 -16.85
N ILE A 203 12.75 1.43 -17.00
CA ILE A 203 13.63 2.34 -16.25
C ILE A 203 14.60 3.04 -17.19
N HIS A 204 14.41 4.34 -17.36
CA HIS A 204 15.29 5.18 -18.17
C HIS A 204 16.23 6.00 -17.30
N THR A 205 17.53 5.87 -17.55
CA THR A 205 18.56 6.63 -16.84
C THR A 205 19.33 7.57 -17.77
N PHE A 206 19.65 8.78 -17.30
CA PHE A 206 20.59 9.69 -17.97
C PHE A 206 21.64 10.20 -16.99
N GLN A 207 22.88 9.71 -17.15
CA GLN A 207 23.98 9.99 -16.22
C GLN A 207 23.64 9.66 -14.75
N ALA A 208 22.80 8.65 -14.56
CA ALA A 208 22.36 8.11 -13.28
C ALA A 208 22.88 6.68 -13.08
N LYS A 209 22.88 6.18 -11.83
CA LYS A 209 23.20 4.78 -11.52
C LYS A 209 22.25 4.27 -10.43
N PRO A 210 20.98 3.99 -10.77
CA PRO A 210 20.05 3.40 -9.81
C PRO A 210 20.57 2.03 -9.36
N GLN A 211 20.28 1.70 -8.10
CA GLN A 211 20.52 0.38 -7.51
C GLN A 211 19.24 -0.42 -7.65
N VAL A 212 19.22 -1.41 -8.52
CA VAL A 212 18.04 -2.17 -8.96
C VAL A 212 18.18 -3.62 -8.51
N TYR A 213 17.43 -4.00 -7.47
CA TYR A 213 17.52 -5.32 -6.84
C TYR A 213 16.16 -5.94 -6.54
N ASN A 214 16.03 -7.26 -6.70
CA ASN A 214 14.83 -8.01 -6.35
C ASN A 214 13.55 -7.54 -7.06
N ASN A 215 13.63 -6.83 -8.18
CA ASN A 215 12.44 -6.35 -8.88
C ASN A 215 11.94 -7.40 -9.87
N ILE A 216 10.65 -7.33 -10.20
CA ILE A 216 10.08 -7.94 -11.40
C ILE A 216 9.82 -6.81 -12.41
N ILE A 217 10.36 -6.93 -13.61
CA ILE A 217 10.25 -5.96 -14.70
C ILE A 217 9.78 -6.70 -15.95
N TRP A 218 8.48 -6.64 -16.21
CA TRP A 218 7.81 -7.52 -17.17
C TRP A 218 6.76 -6.78 -17.99
N GLU A 219 6.57 -7.13 -19.26
CA GLU A 219 5.53 -6.56 -20.13
C GLU A 219 5.52 -5.03 -20.17
N ASN A 220 6.71 -4.42 -20.18
CA ASN A 220 6.84 -2.98 -20.33
C ASN A 220 7.17 -2.67 -21.78
N GLU A 221 6.24 -2.02 -22.45
CA GLU A 221 6.28 -1.83 -23.89
C GLU A 221 6.98 -0.52 -24.28
N ASP A 222 7.81 -0.61 -25.30
CA ASP A 222 8.10 0.51 -26.17
C ASP A 222 7.90 0.11 -27.64
N TYR A 223 7.89 1.09 -28.54
CA TYR A 223 7.58 0.87 -29.95
C TYR A 223 8.82 0.53 -30.82
N PHE A 224 9.97 0.13 -30.24
CA PHE A 224 11.26 0.18 -30.95
C PHE A 224 12.17 -1.07 -30.88
N PHE A 225 13.28 -0.98 -31.64
CA PHE A 225 14.12 -2.08 -32.12
C PHE A 225 15.13 -2.67 -31.10
N GLU A 226 15.35 -2.02 -29.95
CA GLU A 226 16.24 -2.54 -28.90
C GLU A 226 15.41 -2.74 -27.62
N GLU A 227 14.82 -3.93 -27.51
CA GLU A 227 14.05 -4.41 -26.36
C GLU A 227 14.96 -4.49 -25.13
N SER A 228 15.13 -3.38 -24.41
CA SER A 228 15.75 -3.38 -23.09
C SER A 228 14.83 -2.65 -22.10
N PRO A 229 14.28 -3.36 -21.10
CA PRO A 229 13.51 -2.73 -20.03
C PRO A 229 14.33 -1.73 -19.19
N LEU A 230 15.66 -1.79 -19.29
CA LEU A 230 16.56 -0.91 -18.56
C LEU A 230 17.47 -0.15 -19.52
N LEU A 231 17.26 1.16 -19.63
CA LEU A 231 18.02 2.00 -20.56
C LEU A 231 19.16 2.74 -19.82
N PHE A 232 20.39 2.53 -20.32
CA PHE A 232 21.66 3.08 -19.82
C PHE A 232 22.06 2.69 -18.39
N CYS A 233 21.31 1.78 -17.76
CA CYS A 233 21.68 1.15 -16.49
C CYS A 233 23.03 0.43 -16.60
N LYS A 234 23.69 0.25 -15.45
CA LYS A 234 24.98 -0.41 -15.36
C LYS A 234 24.80 -1.77 -14.69
N PRO A 235 25.18 -2.89 -15.35
CA PRO A 235 25.02 -4.27 -14.82
C PRO A 235 25.44 -4.47 -13.37
N PHE A 236 26.53 -3.82 -12.95
CA PHE A 236 27.02 -3.88 -11.57
C PHE A 236 26.03 -3.37 -10.49
N TYR A 237 25.05 -2.56 -10.88
CA TYR A 237 24.00 -2.05 -9.99
C TYR A 237 22.63 -2.66 -10.27
N VAL A 238 22.56 -3.73 -11.08
CA VAL A 238 21.32 -4.40 -11.49
C VAL A 238 21.49 -5.89 -11.28
N GLU A 239 21.07 -6.40 -10.13
CA GLU A 239 21.30 -7.80 -9.74
C GLU A 239 20.07 -8.39 -9.05
N HIS A 240 19.87 -9.70 -9.19
CA HIS A 240 18.76 -10.45 -8.59
C HIS A 240 17.38 -9.89 -8.97
N ASN A 241 17.17 -9.57 -10.25
CA ASN A 241 15.87 -9.15 -10.77
C ASN A 241 15.35 -10.16 -11.78
N ASP A 242 14.05 -10.22 -11.95
CA ASP A 242 13.42 -10.86 -13.09
C ASP A 242 13.10 -9.80 -14.14
N ILE A 243 13.75 -9.88 -15.30
CA ILE A 243 13.74 -8.83 -16.32
C ILE A 243 13.46 -9.48 -17.68
N GLU A 244 12.34 -9.11 -18.28
CA GLU A 244 11.94 -9.60 -19.61
C GLU A 244 13.01 -9.24 -20.65
N PHE A 245 13.31 -10.18 -21.55
CA PHE A 245 14.40 -10.10 -22.53
C PHE A 245 15.81 -10.15 -21.92
N GLY A 246 15.91 -10.27 -20.60
CA GLY A 246 17.13 -10.39 -19.83
C GLY A 246 17.93 -9.09 -19.68
N PHE A 247 18.77 -9.05 -18.64
CA PHE A 247 19.73 -7.98 -18.44
C PHE A 247 20.99 -8.52 -17.75
N GLU A 248 22.17 -8.08 -18.18
CA GLU A 248 23.43 -8.51 -17.56
C GLU A 248 23.46 -8.11 -16.06
N GLY A 249 23.80 -9.07 -15.21
CA GLY A 249 23.93 -8.87 -13.76
C GLY A 249 23.86 -10.19 -13.02
N VAL A 250 24.45 -10.25 -11.82
CA VAL A 250 24.43 -11.47 -11.01
C VAL A 250 23.02 -11.75 -10.54
N GLY A 251 22.56 -12.99 -10.67
CA GLY A 251 21.26 -13.42 -10.17
C GLY A 251 20.05 -12.89 -10.95
N ASN A 252 20.25 -12.08 -12.00
CA ASN A 252 19.14 -11.72 -12.87
C ASN A 252 18.64 -12.95 -13.63
N ILE A 253 17.32 -13.04 -13.76
CA ILE A 253 16.61 -14.08 -14.51
C ILE A 253 15.71 -13.42 -15.56
N ASP A 254 15.26 -14.24 -16.51
CA ASP A 254 14.31 -13.88 -17.58
C ASP A 254 13.38 -15.08 -17.71
N ALA A 255 12.34 -15.10 -16.88
CA ALA A 255 11.37 -16.18 -16.83
C ALA A 255 10.00 -15.65 -16.42
N ASP A 256 8.92 -16.18 -17.00
CA ASP A 256 7.55 -15.76 -16.69
C ASP A 256 7.33 -15.68 -15.16
N PRO A 257 6.98 -14.49 -14.60
CA PRO A 257 6.76 -14.33 -13.17
C PRO A 257 5.62 -15.17 -12.61
N GLU A 258 4.72 -15.69 -13.46
CA GLU A 258 3.56 -16.51 -13.09
C GLU A 258 2.66 -15.79 -12.06
N PHE A 259 2.13 -14.62 -12.46
CA PHE A 259 1.20 -13.85 -11.64
C PHE A 259 -0.15 -14.55 -11.47
N ALA A 260 -0.79 -14.35 -10.31
CA ALA A 260 -2.04 -14.98 -9.95
C ALA A 260 -3.20 -14.56 -10.86
N ASN A 261 -3.36 -13.25 -11.12
CA ASN A 261 -4.36 -12.74 -12.04
C ASN A 261 -4.05 -11.31 -12.50
N GLN A 262 -3.17 -11.22 -13.50
CA GLN A 262 -2.74 -9.94 -14.08
C GLN A 262 -3.91 -9.08 -14.61
N ILE A 263 -4.92 -9.70 -15.23
CA ILE A 263 -6.10 -9.00 -15.82
C ILE A 263 -6.88 -8.19 -14.78
N GLU A 264 -6.89 -8.66 -13.53
CA GLU A 264 -7.55 -7.99 -12.40
C GLU A 264 -6.56 -7.19 -11.53
N ASN A 265 -5.34 -6.92 -12.03
CA ASN A 265 -4.23 -6.27 -11.34
C ASN A 265 -3.75 -7.00 -10.06
N ASP A 266 -3.90 -8.33 -10.01
CA ASP A 266 -3.34 -9.18 -8.96
C ASP A 266 -1.99 -9.75 -9.43
N PHE A 267 -0.93 -9.04 -9.06
CA PHE A 267 0.45 -9.42 -9.37
C PHE A 267 1.11 -10.23 -8.23
N SER A 268 0.32 -10.86 -7.35
CA SER A 268 0.86 -11.86 -6.43
C SER A 268 1.36 -13.10 -7.19
N LEU A 269 2.34 -13.82 -6.63
CA LEU A 269 2.99 -14.93 -7.32
C LEU A 269 2.19 -16.24 -7.16
N LEU A 270 2.14 -17.05 -8.23
CA LEU A 270 1.68 -18.44 -8.14
C LEU A 270 2.78 -19.35 -7.61
N SER A 271 2.38 -20.51 -7.08
CA SER A 271 3.27 -21.48 -6.42
C SER A 271 4.42 -22.05 -7.28
N ASN A 272 4.33 -21.89 -8.61
CA ASN A 272 5.31 -22.33 -9.60
C ASN A 272 6.21 -21.19 -10.10
N SER A 273 6.04 -19.97 -9.58
CA SER A 273 6.79 -18.80 -10.00
C SER A 273 8.29 -18.98 -9.81
N PRO A 274 9.12 -18.59 -10.80
CA PRO A 274 10.57 -18.58 -10.67
C PRO A 274 11.06 -17.45 -9.74
N CYS A 275 10.21 -16.49 -9.40
CA CYS A 275 10.54 -15.33 -8.56
C CYS A 275 10.53 -15.65 -7.06
N ILE A 276 9.96 -16.80 -6.67
CA ILE A 276 9.92 -17.25 -5.29
C ILE A 276 11.34 -17.62 -4.81
N ASP A 277 11.69 -17.18 -3.60
CA ASP A 277 12.96 -17.43 -2.91
C ASP A 277 14.22 -17.05 -3.72
N SER A 278 14.08 -16.18 -4.73
CA SER A 278 15.13 -15.89 -5.70
C SER A 278 15.79 -14.52 -5.53
N GLY A 279 15.24 -13.66 -4.67
CA GLY A 279 15.85 -12.40 -4.27
C GLY A 279 16.89 -12.55 -3.15
N ILE A 280 17.49 -11.43 -2.74
CA ILE A 280 18.48 -11.36 -1.65
C ILE A 280 18.07 -10.37 -0.55
N THR A 281 18.34 -10.71 0.70
CA THR A 281 18.09 -9.82 1.86
C THR A 281 19.31 -8.98 2.25
N GLU A 282 20.52 -9.50 2.00
CA GLU A 282 21.79 -8.81 2.26
C GLU A 282 22.15 -7.91 1.07
N LEU A 283 21.46 -6.77 0.96
CA LEU A 283 21.64 -5.85 -0.14
C LEU A 283 22.97 -5.06 -0.03
N PRO A 284 23.63 -4.75 -1.16
CA PRO A 284 24.83 -3.92 -1.15
C PRO A 284 24.58 -2.51 -0.58
N TRP A 285 25.67 -1.85 -0.15
CA TRP A 285 25.65 -0.48 0.40
C TRP A 285 24.77 -0.26 1.63
N ASN A 286 24.51 -1.31 2.42
CA ASN A 286 23.65 -1.28 3.61
C ASN A 286 22.22 -0.84 3.28
N ASN A 287 21.71 -1.24 2.12
CA ASN A 287 20.31 -1.07 1.79
C ASN A 287 19.45 -1.98 2.65
N GLU A 288 18.27 -1.49 3.00
CA GLU A 288 17.31 -2.21 3.82
C GLU A 288 16.19 -2.76 2.93
N VAL A 289 15.78 -4.01 3.18
CA VAL A 289 14.50 -4.53 2.71
C VAL A 289 13.40 -4.10 3.68
N ALA A 290 12.19 -3.86 3.17
CA ALA A 290 11.06 -3.56 4.02
C ALA A 290 10.65 -4.79 4.86
N GLU A 291 10.06 -4.56 6.04
CA GLU A 291 9.60 -5.64 6.93
C GLU A 291 8.40 -6.38 6.33
N PHE A 292 7.51 -5.65 5.65
CA PHE A 292 6.26 -6.16 5.10
C PHE A 292 6.11 -5.87 3.60
N ASP A 293 5.47 -6.79 2.87
CA ASP A 293 5.03 -6.61 1.49
C ASP A 293 3.78 -5.72 1.38
N LEU A 294 3.31 -5.52 0.15
CA LEU A 294 2.15 -4.67 -0.13
C LEU A 294 0.83 -5.19 0.48
N LEU A 295 0.72 -6.49 0.78
CA LEU A 295 -0.42 -7.08 1.47
C LEU A 295 -0.26 -7.10 3.00
N GLY A 296 0.87 -6.60 3.53
CA GLY A 296 1.19 -6.61 4.95
C GLY A 296 1.76 -7.95 5.45
N ASN A 297 2.15 -8.86 4.56
CA ASN A 297 2.84 -10.09 4.95
C ASN A 297 4.33 -9.83 5.18
N PRO A 298 5.01 -10.56 6.08
CA PRO A 298 6.47 -10.45 6.22
C PRO A 298 7.20 -10.72 4.90
N ARG A 299 8.24 -9.94 4.57
CA ARG A 299 9.05 -10.09 3.33
C ARG A 299 9.99 -11.30 3.30
N VAL A 300 10.02 -12.11 4.35
CA VAL A 300 10.81 -13.33 4.38
C VAL A 300 9.96 -14.38 5.08
N THR A 301 9.31 -15.23 4.29
CA THR A 301 8.54 -16.39 4.82
C THR A 301 9.12 -17.73 4.41
N GLY A 302 9.89 -17.75 3.31
CA GLY A 302 10.63 -18.89 2.83
C GLY A 302 12.09 -18.92 3.31
N SER A 303 12.97 -19.36 2.40
CA SER A 303 14.41 -19.42 2.59
C SER A 303 15.11 -18.11 2.24
N GLN A 304 14.56 -17.35 1.30
CA GLN A 304 14.98 -16.01 0.90
C GLN A 304 13.74 -15.13 0.66
N ILE A 305 13.98 -13.87 0.30
CA ILE A 305 12.94 -12.94 -0.13
C ILE A 305 12.55 -13.23 -1.59
N ASP A 306 11.27 -13.05 -1.91
CA ASP A 306 10.80 -13.15 -3.29
C ASP A 306 11.13 -11.89 -4.08
N MET A 307 11.29 -12.03 -5.40
CA MET A 307 11.37 -10.86 -6.28
C MET A 307 9.97 -10.23 -6.45
N GLY A 308 9.92 -8.91 -6.63
CA GLY A 308 8.68 -8.16 -6.83
C GLY A 308 8.02 -7.65 -5.54
N ALA A 309 6.86 -7.03 -5.69
CA ALA A 309 6.15 -6.30 -4.63
C ALA A 309 5.50 -7.19 -3.55
N PHE A 310 5.35 -8.50 -3.82
CA PHE A 310 4.68 -9.46 -2.95
C PHE A 310 5.63 -10.56 -2.49
N GLU A 311 5.36 -11.11 -1.31
CA GLU A 311 5.93 -12.38 -0.87
C GLU A 311 4.89 -13.49 -1.09
N TYR A 312 5.31 -14.61 -1.67
CA TYR A 312 4.52 -15.82 -1.80
C TYR A 312 4.33 -16.48 -0.44
N ILE A 313 3.10 -16.44 0.05
CA ILE A 313 2.73 -17.16 1.26
C ILE A 313 2.29 -18.56 0.89
N SER A 314 3.19 -19.52 1.08
CA SER A 314 2.85 -20.93 1.01
C SER A 314 1.77 -21.22 2.04
N THR A 315 0.54 -21.44 1.55
CA THR A 315 -0.53 -21.96 2.38
C THR A 315 -0.20 -23.43 2.67
N ILE A 316 0.61 -23.65 3.70
CA ILE A 316 0.56 -24.94 4.41
C ILE A 316 -0.82 -24.95 5.06
N THR A 317 -1.85 -25.35 4.31
CA THR A 317 -3.01 -25.97 4.92
C THR A 317 -2.49 -27.26 5.56
N THR A 318 -2.00 -27.18 6.79
CA THR A 318 -2.28 -28.28 7.69
C THR A 318 -3.80 -28.36 7.67
N ASN A 319 -4.33 -29.44 7.11
CA ASN A 319 -5.70 -29.84 7.34
C ASN A 319 -5.84 -30.23 8.82
N ASP A 320 -5.54 -29.30 9.73
CA ASP A 320 -6.19 -29.26 11.02
C ASP A 320 -7.59 -28.76 10.70
N GLN A 321 -8.41 -29.67 10.16
CA GLN A 321 -9.84 -29.56 10.33
C GLN A 321 -10.04 -29.34 11.82
N LEU A 322 -10.35 -28.10 12.20
CA LEU A 322 -10.91 -27.84 13.52
C LEU A 322 -12.07 -28.83 13.63
N PRO A 323 -12.07 -29.73 14.63
CA PRO A 323 -13.17 -30.66 14.78
C PRO A 323 -14.44 -29.83 14.78
N MET A 324 -15.34 -30.09 13.83
CA MET A 324 -16.68 -29.53 13.83
C MET A 324 -17.34 -30.04 15.12
N SER A 325 -17.19 -29.28 16.19
CA SER A 325 -18.01 -29.46 17.37
C SER A 325 -19.41 -29.01 17.00
N SER A 326 -20.41 -29.85 17.26
CA SER A 326 -21.82 -29.56 17.03
C SER A 326 -22.39 -28.56 18.05
N ASP A 327 -21.54 -27.73 18.68
CA ASP A 327 -21.96 -26.79 19.71
C ASP A 327 -22.74 -25.65 19.05
N GLN A 328 -24.02 -25.55 19.42
CA GLN A 328 -24.90 -24.50 18.92
C GLN A 328 -24.55 -23.17 19.59
N LEU A 329 -24.10 -22.21 18.77
CA LEU A 329 -23.91 -20.82 19.17
C LEU A 329 -25.08 -19.99 18.62
N ILE A 330 -25.83 -19.36 19.50
CA ILE A 330 -27.05 -18.59 19.20
C ILE A 330 -26.81 -17.14 19.59
N ASN A 331 -27.15 -16.19 18.73
CA ASN A 331 -27.15 -14.77 19.09
C ASN A 331 -28.57 -14.18 19.07
N PHE A 332 -28.96 -13.51 20.15
CA PHE A 332 -30.25 -12.82 20.24
C PHE A 332 -30.16 -11.54 21.08
N PRO A 333 -30.79 -10.42 20.67
CA PRO A 333 -31.48 -10.24 19.39
C PRO A 333 -30.50 -10.23 18.19
N ASN A 334 -30.95 -10.70 17.03
CA ASN A 334 -30.21 -10.56 15.77
C ASN A 334 -31.22 -10.23 14.65
N PRO A 335 -31.16 -9.03 14.03
CA PRO A 335 -30.19 -7.95 14.25
C PRO A 335 -30.33 -7.29 15.63
N PHE A 336 -29.22 -6.76 16.18
CA PHE A 336 -29.20 -6.12 17.50
C PHE A 336 -29.01 -4.59 17.45
N ASN A 337 -29.46 -3.89 18.50
CA ASN A 337 -29.22 -2.46 18.68
C ASN A 337 -29.39 -2.05 20.17
N PRO A 338 -28.37 -1.56 20.90
CA PRO A 338 -26.95 -1.57 20.58
C PRO A 338 -26.26 -2.89 20.98
N SER A 339 -26.98 -3.89 21.51
CA SER A 339 -26.36 -5.08 22.08
C SER A 339 -27.06 -6.42 21.79
N THR A 340 -26.27 -7.49 21.67
CA THR A 340 -26.72 -8.88 21.50
C THR A 340 -26.22 -9.75 22.64
N THR A 341 -26.92 -10.84 22.95
CA THR A 341 -26.42 -11.92 23.80
C THR A 341 -25.99 -13.08 22.92
N ILE A 342 -24.79 -13.59 23.12
CA ILE A 342 -24.27 -14.81 22.49
C ILE A 342 -24.40 -15.94 23.50
N SER A 343 -25.20 -16.95 23.20
CA SER A 343 -25.42 -18.14 24.00
C SER A 343 -24.78 -19.35 23.34
N PHE A 344 -24.10 -20.18 24.12
CA PHE A 344 -23.47 -21.40 23.62
C PHE A 344 -23.48 -22.49 24.69
N THR A 345 -23.50 -23.74 24.25
CA THR A 345 -23.36 -24.90 25.13
C THR A 345 -22.02 -25.56 24.93
N SER A 346 -21.36 -25.99 26.00
CA SER A 346 -20.16 -26.82 25.90
C SER A 346 -20.37 -28.19 26.57
N ASN A 347 -19.77 -29.22 25.99
CA ASN A 347 -19.65 -30.54 26.61
C ASN A 347 -18.27 -31.13 26.27
N PRO A 348 -17.29 -31.21 27.19
CA PRO A 348 -17.36 -31.03 28.66
C PRO A 348 -17.29 -29.56 29.15
N GLU A 349 -17.14 -29.35 30.47
CA GLU A 349 -17.01 -28.02 31.13
C GLU A 349 -15.92 -27.15 30.47
N ILE A 350 -16.19 -25.85 30.37
CA ILE A 350 -15.30 -24.85 29.78
C ILE A 350 -14.03 -24.68 30.63
N PRO A 351 -12.81 -24.87 30.06
CA PRO A 351 -11.55 -24.53 30.74
C PRO A 351 -11.44 -23.04 31.11
N GLU A 352 -10.76 -22.71 32.21
CA GLU A 352 -10.59 -21.33 32.73
C GLU A 352 -10.02 -20.31 31.71
N ASN A 353 -9.34 -20.77 30.66
CA ASN A 353 -8.72 -19.93 29.64
C ASN A 353 -9.51 -19.86 28.33
N THR A 354 -10.81 -20.16 28.35
CA THR A 354 -11.61 -20.12 27.13
C THR A 354 -11.86 -18.68 26.68
N GLU A 355 -11.62 -18.43 25.40
CA GLU A 355 -11.84 -17.14 24.76
C GLU A 355 -12.89 -17.26 23.65
N LEU A 356 -13.82 -16.32 23.61
CA LEU A 356 -14.73 -16.12 22.50
C LEU A 356 -14.17 -15.01 21.60
N VAL A 357 -13.83 -15.34 20.36
CA VAL A 357 -13.28 -14.39 19.39
C VAL A 357 -14.31 -14.06 18.34
N ILE A 358 -14.57 -12.78 18.12
CA ILE A 358 -15.49 -12.26 17.11
C ILE A 358 -14.67 -11.85 15.89
N TYR A 359 -15.07 -12.34 14.71
CA TYR A 359 -14.46 -11.97 13.43
C TYR A 359 -15.45 -11.21 12.55
N SER A 360 -14.93 -10.37 11.66
CA SER A 360 -15.71 -9.73 10.60
C SER A 360 -16.00 -10.73 9.48
N LEU A 361 -16.91 -10.39 8.57
CA LEU A 361 -17.18 -11.20 7.38
C LEU A 361 -15.95 -11.35 6.45
N LYS A 362 -14.92 -10.51 6.62
CA LYS A 362 -13.64 -10.59 5.90
C LYS A 362 -12.58 -11.40 6.66
N GLY A 363 -12.94 -12.03 7.79
CA GLY A 363 -12.01 -12.83 8.60
C GLY A 363 -11.11 -12.03 9.56
N GLN A 364 -11.30 -10.72 9.69
CA GLN A 364 -10.51 -9.89 10.62
C GLN A 364 -11.01 -10.05 12.06
N LYS A 365 -10.10 -10.14 13.03
CA LYS A 365 -10.46 -10.24 14.45
C LYS A 365 -11.01 -8.90 14.97
N VAL A 366 -12.31 -8.86 15.29
CA VAL A 366 -13.01 -7.69 15.84
C VAL A 366 -12.79 -7.58 17.35
N LYS A 367 -12.92 -8.68 18.10
CA LYS A 367 -12.81 -8.65 19.57
C LYS A 367 -12.54 -10.02 20.16
N THR A 368 -11.82 -10.05 21.27
CA THR A 368 -11.66 -11.23 22.13
C THR A 368 -12.39 -10.98 23.45
N LEU A 369 -13.31 -11.88 23.81
CA LEU A 369 -14.05 -11.88 25.07
C LEU A 369 -13.56 -13.07 25.90
N ARG A 370 -12.96 -12.80 27.06
CA ARG A 370 -12.54 -13.85 27.99
C ARG A 370 -13.75 -14.40 28.75
N VAL A 371 -13.89 -15.73 28.78
CA VAL A 371 -14.92 -16.38 29.58
C VAL A 371 -14.42 -16.45 31.03
N VAL A 372 -15.03 -15.66 31.93
CA VAL A 372 -14.73 -15.70 33.37
C VAL A 372 -15.83 -16.48 34.06
N LEU A 373 -15.50 -17.62 34.65
CA LEU A 373 -16.43 -18.43 35.45
C LEU A 373 -16.66 -17.72 36.78
N SER A 374 -17.86 -17.17 37.01
CA SER A 374 -18.24 -16.66 38.32
C SER A 374 -18.88 -17.77 39.15
N ASP A 375 -18.36 -18.03 40.35
CA ASP A 375 -19.09 -18.83 41.35
C ASP A 375 -20.49 -18.25 41.59
N ALA A 376 -21.48 -19.14 41.56
CA ALA A 376 -22.92 -18.87 41.55
C ALA A 376 -23.38 -17.66 42.39
N GLN A 377 -24.22 -16.80 41.80
CA GLN A 377 -25.11 -15.94 42.58
C GLN A 377 -26.58 -16.19 42.26
N HIS A 378 -27.29 -16.46 43.36
CA HIS A 378 -28.70 -16.74 43.46
C HIS A 378 -29.58 -15.62 42.90
N LEU A 379 -30.62 -16.05 42.19
CA LEU A 379 -31.79 -15.28 41.77
C LEU A 379 -32.48 -14.60 42.97
N ILE A 380 -32.71 -13.29 42.90
CA ILE A 380 -33.89 -12.64 43.53
C ILE A 380 -34.43 -11.60 42.55
N GLU A 381 -35.60 -11.89 41.98
CA GLU A 381 -36.46 -10.93 41.26
C GLU A 381 -37.10 -9.93 42.24
N GLY A 382 -37.34 -8.68 41.80
CA GLY A 382 -38.17 -7.73 42.53
C GLY A 382 -38.25 -6.32 41.92
N TYR A 383 -39.42 -5.94 41.43
CA TYR A 383 -39.77 -4.70 40.75
C TYR A 383 -39.47 -3.38 41.52
N GLY A 384 -39.02 -2.36 40.77
CA GLY A 384 -39.50 -0.96 40.84
C GLY A 384 -38.89 0.03 41.85
N LYS A 385 -38.07 0.98 41.36
CA LYS A 385 -38.27 2.45 41.48
C LYS A 385 -37.07 3.24 40.92
N ILE A 386 -37.40 4.36 40.27
CA ILE A 386 -36.50 5.39 39.72
C ILE A 386 -35.80 6.15 40.85
N ASN A 387 -34.46 6.34 40.78
CA ASN A 387 -33.78 7.65 40.93
C ASN A 387 -32.24 7.58 40.87
N SER A 388 -31.68 8.66 40.30
CA SER A 388 -30.32 9.25 40.38
C SER A 388 -29.12 8.61 39.67
N ILE A 389 -28.73 9.27 38.56
CA ILE A 389 -27.42 9.86 38.21
C ILE A 389 -26.14 9.07 38.51
N THR A 390 -25.35 8.89 37.43
CA THR A 390 -23.95 8.42 37.27
C THR A 390 -23.66 6.92 37.40
N SER A 391 -23.45 6.25 36.26
CA SER A 391 -22.54 5.10 36.16
C SER A 391 -21.96 4.96 34.75
N ARG A 392 -20.65 4.71 34.71
CA ARG A 392 -19.76 4.49 33.54
C ARG A 392 -20.31 3.42 32.58
N PRO A 393 -19.84 3.34 31.31
CA PRO A 393 -20.08 2.15 30.49
C PRO A 393 -19.31 0.98 31.12
N SER A 394 -19.98 0.20 31.96
CA SER A 394 -19.48 -1.09 32.42
C SER A 394 -19.95 -2.16 31.44
N THR A 395 -18.99 -2.84 30.80
CA THR A 395 -19.21 -4.13 30.16
C THR A 395 -19.44 -5.15 31.28
N GLU A 396 -20.63 -5.15 31.88
CA GLU A 396 -20.97 -6.09 32.95
C GLU A 396 -21.29 -7.46 32.34
N LEU A 397 -20.39 -8.42 32.58
CA LEU A 397 -20.59 -9.84 32.32
C LEU A 397 -21.56 -10.39 33.38
N ARG A 398 -22.78 -10.79 32.98
CA ARG A 398 -23.76 -11.42 33.89
C ARG A 398 -24.08 -12.84 33.40
N MET A 399 -23.70 -13.84 34.19
CA MET A 399 -24.05 -15.24 33.94
C MET A 399 -25.29 -15.62 34.76
N THR A 400 -26.24 -16.33 34.15
CA THR A 400 -27.33 -17.01 34.88
C THR A 400 -27.21 -18.51 34.64
N GLN A 401 -26.82 -19.26 35.68
CA GLN A 401 -26.75 -20.72 35.60
C GLN A 401 -28.17 -21.30 35.71
N ALA A 402 -28.81 -21.56 34.57
CA ALA A 402 -30.05 -22.32 34.51
C ALA A 402 -29.76 -23.77 34.08
N GLY A 403 -29.36 -24.61 35.04
CA GLY A 403 -29.56 -26.08 35.03
C GLY A 403 -29.10 -26.90 33.81
N SER A 404 -28.26 -26.35 32.94
CA SER A 404 -27.70 -26.96 31.73
C SER A 404 -26.37 -26.29 31.45
N ASN A 405 -25.44 -26.92 30.73
CA ASN A 405 -24.14 -26.35 30.34
C ASN A 405 -24.28 -25.20 29.33
N THR A 406 -25.20 -24.27 29.59
CA THR A 406 -25.56 -23.15 28.73
C THR A 406 -24.93 -21.89 29.31
N TYR A 407 -24.13 -21.23 28.48
CA TYR A 407 -23.38 -20.03 28.81
C TYR A 407 -23.90 -18.87 27.97
N SER A 408 -23.83 -17.63 28.49
CA SER A 408 -24.26 -16.42 27.77
C SER A 408 -23.34 -15.24 28.01
N VAL A 409 -22.97 -14.53 26.95
CA VAL A 409 -22.16 -13.30 26.99
C VAL A 409 -22.94 -12.17 26.33
N VAL A 410 -23.08 -11.03 27.02
CA VAL A 410 -23.71 -9.83 26.47
C VAL A 410 -22.65 -8.95 25.82
N TRP A 411 -22.83 -8.64 24.53
CA TRP A 411 -21.98 -7.73 23.78
C TRP A 411 -22.72 -6.44 23.44
N ASN A 412 -22.17 -5.30 23.87
CA ASN A 412 -22.57 -3.97 23.39
C ASN A 412 -21.71 -3.61 22.16
N GLY A 413 -22.33 -3.43 21.00
CA GLY A 413 -21.71 -3.07 19.72
C GLY A 413 -21.37 -1.59 19.57
N THR A 414 -20.93 -0.95 20.65
CA THR A 414 -20.23 0.34 20.59
C THR A 414 -18.75 0.14 20.38
#